data_AF-A0A095YFJ2-F1
#
_entry.id   AF-A0A095YFJ2-F1
#
_cell.length_a   1.000
_cell.length_b   1.000
_cell.length_c   1.000
_cell.angle_alpha   90.00
_cell.angle_beta   90.00
_cell.angle_gamma   90.00
#
_symmetry.space_group_name_H-M   'P 1'
#
loop_
_entity.id
_entity.type
_entity.pdbx_description
1 polymer ?
#
loop_
_entity_poly.entity_id
_entity_poly.type
_entity_poly.pdbx_seq_one_letter_code
_entity_poly.pdbx_strand_id
1 'polypeptide(L)'
;MHPPSPMAWAIIIVVILVLFALPKLPTIARSLGESTRIFKSEMRQMKKDEEAAKASEKESKAESSSAENQAKEPLEGRIVDTPQAREENK
;
A
#
# COMPACT_ATOMS: atom_id res chain seq x y z
N MET A 1 36.08 28.43 25.70
CA MET A 1 34.95 27.50 25.48
C MET A 1 35.23 26.76 24.19
N HIS A 2 35.58 25.47 24.22
CA HIS A 2 35.84 24.72 22.99
C HIS A 2 34.51 24.18 22.46
N PRO A 3 34.13 24.48 21.21
CA PRO A 3 32.95 23.88 20.62
C PRO A 3 33.18 22.36 20.57
N PRO A 4 32.18 21.55 21.00
CA PRO A 4 32.28 20.11 20.89
C PRO A 4 32.60 19.71 19.45
N SER A 5 33.60 18.85 19.29
CA SER A 5 34.05 18.38 17.99
C SER A 5 32.86 17.75 17.22
N PRO A 6 32.77 17.92 15.89
CA PRO A 6 31.70 17.31 15.09
C PRO A 6 31.57 15.79 15.32
N MET A 7 32.67 15.12 15.67
CA MET A 7 32.69 13.70 16.05
C MET A 7 31.89 13.41 17.33
N ALA A 8 31.89 14.29 18.32
CA ALA A 8 31.12 14.10 19.55
C ALA A 8 29.61 14.06 19.27
N TRP A 9 29.12 14.96 18.41
CA TRP A 9 27.72 14.98 17.99
C TRP A 9 27.33 13.72 17.20
N ALA A 10 28.19 13.25 16.30
CA ALA A 10 27.96 12.02 15.56
C ALA A 10 27.80 10.82 16.51
N ILE A 11 28.65 10.70 17.54
CA ILE A 11 28.57 9.63 18.54
C ILE A 11 27.26 9.72 19.34
N ILE A 12 26.85 10.92 19.75
CA ILE A 12 25.59 11.12 20.48
C ILE A 12 24.39 10.68 19.63
N ILE A 13 24.35 11.07 18.35
CA ILE A 13 23.30 10.65 17.42
C ILE A 13 23.28 9.13 17.26
N VAL A 14 24.46 8.50 17.11
CA VAL A 14 24.58 7.04 17.02
C VAL A 14 24.05 6.37 18.28
N VAL A 15 24.39 6.85 19.48
CA VAL A 15 23.89 6.27 20.74
C VAL A 15 22.37 6.38 20.84
N ILE A 16 21.80 7.53 20.47
CA ILE A 16 20.33 7.71 20.43
C ILE A 16 19.70 6.71 19.44
N LEU A 17 20.28 6.55 18.26
CA LEU A 17 19.79 5.56 17.30
C LEU A 17 19.96 4.13 17.80
N VAL A 18 21.03 3.75 18.49
CA VAL A 18 21.11 2.37 19.01
C VAL A 18 20.01 2.12 20.05
N LEU A 19 19.79 3.05 20.98
CA LEU A 19 18.77 2.90 22.02
C LEU A 19 17.34 2.88 21.47
N PHE A 20 17.02 3.74 20.51
CA PHE A 20 15.67 3.87 19.97
C PHE A 20 15.42 3.02 18.73
N ALA A 21 16.44 2.81 17.90
CA ALA A 21 16.32 2.12 16.62
C ALA A 21 16.42 0.59 16.78
N LEU A 22 17.14 -0.01 17.73
CA LEU A 22 17.17 -1.48 17.88
C LEU A 22 15.76 -2.14 17.90
N PRO A 23 14.80 -1.70 18.75
CA PRO A 23 13.44 -2.24 18.73
C PRO A 23 12.53 -1.62 17.68
N LYS A 24 12.81 -0.40 17.19
CA LYS A 24 11.94 0.32 16.24
C LYS A 24 12.31 0.19 14.76
N LEU A 25 13.54 -0.22 14.45
CA LEU A 25 14.01 -0.57 13.10
C LEU A 25 13.09 -1.59 12.41
N PRO A 26 12.75 -2.75 13.03
CA PRO A 26 11.91 -3.74 12.36
C PRO A 26 10.49 -3.24 12.09
N THR A 27 9.99 -2.30 12.90
CA THR A 27 8.65 -1.71 12.76
C THR A 27 8.63 -0.67 11.65
N ILE A 28 9.61 0.25 11.64
CA ILE A 28 9.74 1.30 10.63
C ILE A 28 10.02 0.69 9.25
N ALA A 29 10.89 -0.33 9.17
CA ALA A 29 11.18 -1.03 7.93
C ALA A 29 9.94 -1.73 7.36
N ARG A 30 9.10 -2.34 8.21
CA ARG A 30 7.84 -2.95 7.78
C ARG A 30 6.85 -1.90 7.28
N SER A 31 6.61 -0.82 8.02
CA SER A 31 5.63 0.22 7.63
C SER A 31 6.06 1.00 6.38
N LEU A 32 7.35 1.31 6.22
CA LEU A 32 7.87 1.92 4.98
C LEU A 32 7.85 0.94 3.81
N GLY A 33 8.07 -0.36 4.05
CA GLY A 33 8.03 -1.41 3.03
C GLY A 33 6.65 -1.58 2.42
N GLU A 34 5.59 -1.46 3.22
CA GLU A 34 4.21 -1.54 2.72
C GLU A 34 3.85 -0.32 1.85
N SER A 35 4.18 0.89 2.29
CA SER A 35 3.92 2.13 1.54
C SER A 35 4.74 2.21 0.23
N THR A 36 6.00 1.75 0.24
CA THR A 36 6.82 1.70 -0.99
C THR A 36 6.31 0.69 -2.00
N ARG A 37 5.64 -0.40 -1.59
CA ARG A 37 5.04 -1.35 -2.53
C ARG A 37 3.87 -0.72 -3.29
N ILE A 38 3.00 0.01 -2.59
CA ILE A 38 1.85 0.72 -3.15
C ILE A 38 2.34 1.82 -4.10
N PHE A 39 3.29 2.63 -3.64
CA PHE A 39 3.90 3.69 -4.45
C PHE A 39 4.61 3.12 -5.69
N LYS A 40 5.28 1.97 -5.58
CA LYS A 40 5.95 1.32 -6.72
C LYS A 40 4.98 0.69 -7.70
N SER A 41 3.82 0.18 -7.25
CA SER A 41 2.77 -0.29 -8.15
C SER A 41 2.10 0.86 -8.90
N GLU A 42 1.77 1.95 -8.21
CA GLU A 42 1.21 3.15 -8.85
C GLU A 42 2.21 3.78 -9.83
N MET A 43 3.48 3.90 -9.44
CA MET A 43 4.50 4.45 -10.33
C MET A 43 4.80 3.54 -11.52
N ARG A 44 4.74 2.20 -11.35
CA ARG A 44 4.83 1.25 -12.47
C ARG A 44 3.61 1.35 -13.37
N GLN A 45 2.43 1.59 -12.83
CA GLN A 45 1.23 1.86 -13.64
C GLN A 45 1.42 3.12 -14.46
N MET A 46 1.92 4.21 -13.87
CA MET A 46 2.20 5.45 -14.62
C MET A 46 3.21 5.20 -15.76
N LYS A 47 4.31 4.49 -15.47
CA LYS A 47 5.29 4.16 -16.52
C LYS A 47 4.73 3.23 -17.60
N LYS A 48 3.93 2.25 -17.18
CA LYS A 48 3.30 1.29 -18.10
C LYS A 48 2.18 1.95 -18.90
N ASP A 49 1.49 2.93 -18.34
CA ASP A 49 0.47 3.75 -19.01
C ASP A 49 1.13 4.73 -19.98
N GLU A 50 2.29 5.31 -19.67
CA GLU A 50 3.08 6.07 -20.67
C GLU A 50 3.56 5.18 -21.84
N GLU A 51 3.95 3.94 -21.56
CA GLU A 51 4.40 2.97 -22.57
C GLU A 51 3.21 2.38 -23.36
N ALA A 52 2.07 2.18 -22.68
CA ALA A 52 0.81 1.70 -23.26
C ALA A 52 0.07 2.81 -23.99
N ALA A 53 0.17 4.08 -23.61
CA ALA A 53 -0.36 5.22 -24.36
C ALA A 53 0.35 5.35 -25.72
N LYS A 54 1.66 5.03 -25.77
CA LYS A 54 2.40 4.88 -27.03
C LYS A 54 1.99 3.67 -27.88
N ALA A 55 1.40 2.64 -27.27
CA ALA A 55 0.91 1.44 -27.98
C ALA A 55 -0.60 1.52 -28.33
N SER A 56 -1.40 2.18 -27.49
CA SER A 56 -2.86 2.27 -27.56
C SER A 56 -3.36 3.25 -28.62
N GLU A 57 -2.52 4.18 -29.09
CA GLU A 57 -2.83 4.97 -30.29
C GLU A 57 -3.04 4.07 -31.53
N LYS A 58 -2.53 2.82 -31.50
CA LYS A 58 -2.73 1.81 -32.55
C LYS A 58 -3.92 0.86 -32.34
N GLU A 59 -4.50 0.78 -31.14
CA GLU A 59 -5.49 -0.25 -30.79
C GLU A 59 -6.90 0.31 -30.47
N SER A 60 -7.02 1.60 -30.14
CA SER A 60 -8.31 2.26 -29.84
C SER A 60 -9.28 2.40 -31.02
N LYS A 61 -9.01 1.82 -32.20
CA LYS A 61 -9.95 1.77 -33.33
C LYS A 61 -10.69 0.43 -33.46
N ALA A 62 -10.31 -0.62 -32.72
CA ALA A 62 -10.84 -1.97 -32.93
C ALA A 62 -11.80 -2.48 -31.84
N GLU A 63 -11.84 -1.89 -30.65
CA GLU A 63 -12.53 -2.47 -29.48
C GLU A 63 -13.82 -1.75 -29.04
N SER A 64 -14.37 -0.83 -29.86
CA SER A 64 -15.65 -0.16 -29.52
C SER A 64 -16.89 -0.90 -30.05
N SER A 65 -16.75 -2.09 -30.65
CA SER A 65 -17.87 -2.76 -31.35
C SER A 65 -18.18 -4.18 -30.88
N SER A 66 -17.71 -4.61 -29.71
CA SER A 66 -18.08 -5.91 -29.17
C SER A 66 -18.26 -5.86 -27.66
N ALA A 67 -19.36 -6.43 -27.19
CA ALA A 67 -19.67 -6.74 -25.79
C ALA A 67 -20.44 -5.68 -24.96
N GLU A 68 -21.51 -5.15 -25.54
CA GLU A 68 -22.79 -4.84 -24.88
C GLU A 68 -23.51 -6.13 -24.34
N ASN A 69 -22.80 -7.26 -24.15
CA ASN A 69 -23.44 -8.54 -23.93
C ASN A 69 -23.03 -9.18 -22.59
N GLN A 70 -23.99 -9.18 -21.65
CA GLN A 70 -24.17 -10.11 -20.53
C GLN A 70 -23.57 -9.73 -19.16
N ALA A 71 -24.45 -9.14 -18.34
CA ALA A 71 -24.95 -9.75 -17.11
C ALA A 71 -23.94 -10.53 -16.26
N LYS A 72 -23.50 -9.95 -15.13
CA LYS A 72 -23.63 -10.50 -13.76
C LYS A 72 -23.59 -9.34 -12.76
N GLU A 73 -24.74 -9.00 -12.18
CA GLU A 73 -24.81 -8.17 -10.97
C GLU A 73 -23.93 -8.78 -9.87
N PRO A 74 -23.10 -8.01 -9.15
CA PRO A 74 -22.46 -8.51 -7.95
C PRO A 74 -23.53 -8.66 -6.88
N LEU A 75 -23.96 -9.90 -6.61
CA LEU A 75 -24.75 -10.22 -5.44
C LEU A 75 -23.92 -9.86 -4.20
N GLU A 76 -24.31 -8.79 -3.51
CA GLU A 76 -23.80 -8.40 -2.20
C GLU A 76 -23.74 -9.63 -1.28
N GLY A 77 -22.56 -9.89 -0.72
CA GLY A 77 -22.34 -10.95 0.24
C GLY A 77 -23.16 -10.68 1.50
N ARG A 78 -24.27 -11.41 1.66
CA ARG A 78 -25.00 -11.49 2.93
C ARG A 78 -24.12 -12.21 3.94
N ILE A 79 -23.50 -11.45 4.85
CA ILE A 79 -22.88 -12.00 6.05
C ILE A 79 -24.04 -12.50 6.93
N VAL A 80 -24.24 -13.82 6.96
CA VAL A 80 -25.11 -14.49 7.92
C VAL A 80 -24.29 -14.68 9.18
N ASP A 81 -24.40 -13.74 10.12
CA ASP A 81 -24.10 -14.02 11.52
C ASP A 81 -25.42 -14.35 12.20
N THR A 82 -25.68 -15.64 12.40
CA THR A 82 -26.76 -16.13 13.25
C THR A 82 -26.17 -16.50 14.61
N PRO A 83 -26.24 -15.62 15.63
CA PRO A 83 -26.26 -16.07 17.00
C PRO A 83 -27.72 -16.34 17.40
N GLN A 84 -28.09 -17.63 17.43
CA GLN A 84 -29.26 -18.10 18.18
C GLN A 84 -29.08 -17.72 19.66
N ALA A 85 -29.68 -16.62 20.10
CA ALA A 85 -29.96 -16.39 21.51
C ALA A 85 -31.35 -16.96 21.81
N ARG A 86 -31.34 -18.25 22.15
CA ARG A 86 -32.41 -18.96 22.85
C ARG A 86 -32.55 -18.36 24.26
N GLU A 87 -33.79 -18.27 24.72
CA GLU A 87 -34.20 -18.00 26.12
C GLU A 87 -33.96 -16.59 26.66
N GLU A 88 -35.02 -15.77 26.69
CA GLU A 88 -35.52 -15.20 27.95
C GLU A 88 -36.94 -14.63 27.74
N ASN A 89 -37.96 -15.43 28.03
CA ASN A 89 -39.27 -14.90 28.37
C ASN A 89 -39.83 -15.78 29.49
N LYS A 90 -39.76 -15.25 30.71
CA LYS A 90 -40.62 -15.65 31.81
C LYS A 90 -40.90 -14.45 32.69
#